data_AF-A0A8F6U9D5-F1
#
_entry.id   AF-A0A8F6U9D5-F1
#
_cell.length_a   1.000
_cell.length_b   1.000
_cell.length_c   1.000
_cell.angle_alpha   90.00
_cell.angle_beta   90.00
_cell.angle_gamma   90.00
#
_symmetry.space_group_name_H-M   'P 1'
#
loop_
_entity.id
_entity.type
_entity.pdbx_description
1 polymer ?
#
loop_
_entity_poly.entity_id
_entity_poly.type
_entity_poly.pdbx_seq_one_letter_code
_entity_poly.pdbx_strand_id
1 'polypeptide(L)'
;PFLWVLYIGRIVAGITGATGAVAGAYIADITDGDERARHFGFMSACFGFGMVAGPVLGGLMGGFSPHAPFFAAAALNGLNFLTGCFLLPESHKGERRPLRREALNPLASFRWARGMTVVAALMAVFFIM
;
A
#
# COMPACT_ATOMS: atom_id res chain seq x y z
N PRO A 1 -20.67 18.17 -6.06
CA PRO A 1 -20.13 17.50 -4.84
C PRO A 1 -19.52 18.55 -3.91
N PHE A 2 -19.82 18.52 -2.61
CA PHE A 2 -19.27 19.49 -1.67
C PHE A 2 -17.76 19.26 -1.45
N LEU A 3 -16.95 20.32 -1.51
CA LEU A 3 -15.48 20.24 -1.45
C LEU A 3 -14.97 19.47 -0.21
N TRP A 4 -15.67 19.59 0.92
CA TRP A 4 -15.30 18.92 2.17
C TRP A 4 -15.37 17.39 2.07
N VAL A 5 -16.28 16.83 1.27
CA VAL A 5 -16.40 15.37 1.06
C VAL A 5 -15.14 14.83 0.36
N LEU A 6 -14.60 15.58 -0.60
CA LEU A 6 -13.38 15.21 -1.30
C LEU A 6 -12.16 15.23 -0.38
N TYR A 7 -12.07 16.21 0.53
CA TYR A 7 -10.99 16.26 1.51
C TYR A 7 -11.02 15.07 2.46
N ILE A 8 -12.18 14.72 3.00
CA ILE A 8 -12.32 13.54 3.86
C ILE A 8 -11.93 12.28 3.08
N GLY A 9 -12.42 12.12 1.85
CA GLY A 9 -12.06 10.99 1.00
C GLY A 9 -10.55 10.88 0.73
N ARG A 10 -9.87 12.01 0.53
CA ARG A 10 -8.40 12.06 0.36
C ARG A 10 -7.64 11.70 1.64
N ILE A 11 -8.09 12.18 2.80
CA ILE A 11 -7.48 11.83 4.08
C ILE A 11 -7.59 10.33 4.32
N VAL A 12 -8.78 9.74 4.13
CA VAL A 12 -8.99 8.30 4.29
C VAL A 12 -8.11 7.53 3.31
N ALA A 13 -8.10 7.91 2.03
CA ALA A 13 -7.26 7.27 1.01
C ALA A 13 -5.77 7.35 1.35
N GLY A 14 -5.31 8.46 1.94
CA GLY A 14 -3.93 8.63 2.39
C GLY A 14 -3.57 7.71 3.55
N ILE A 15 -4.44 7.64 4.58
CA ILE A 15 -4.24 6.76 5.74
C ILE A 15 -4.19 5.29 5.31
N THR A 16 -5.03 4.88 4.35
CA THR A 16 -5.03 3.51 3.80
C THR A 16 -4.00 3.28 2.70
N GLY A 17 -3.19 4.29 2.35
CA GLY A 17 -2.29 4.25 1.19
C GLY A 17 -1.00 3.44 1.40
N ALA A 18 -0.72 2.98 2.62
CA ALA A 18 0.53 2.27 2.96
C ALA A 18 0.57 0.80 2.54
N THR A 19 -0.35 0.33 1.69
CA THR A 19 -0.51 -1.08 1.32
C THR A 19 0.75 -1.70 0.73
N GLY A 20 1.46 -1.00 -0.16
CA GLY A 20 2.70 -1.50 -0.77
C GLY A 20 3.83 -1.71 0.26
N ALA A 21 3.97 -0.79 1.22
CA ALA A 21 4.97 -0.90 2.28
C ALA A 21 4.65 -2.07 3.22
N VAL A 22 3.37 -2.24 3.58
CA VAL A 22 2.91 -3.36 4.43
C VAL A 22 3.08 -4.70 3.71
N ALA A 23 2.72 -4.79 2.43
CA ALA A 23 2.90 -6.00 1.63
C ALA A 23 4.39 -6.37 1.49
N GLY A 24 5.25 -5.39 1.23
CA GLY A 24 6.69 -5.60 1.15
C GLY A 24 7.30 -6.07 2.48
N ALA A 25 6.88 -5.50 3.60
CA ALA A 25 7.29 -5.95 4.93
C ALA A 25 6.83 -7.38 5.21
N TYR A 26 5.57 -7.70 4.87
CA TYR A 26 5.01 -9.03 5.03
C TYR A 26 5.81 -10.08 4.25
N ILE A 27 6.10 -9.83 2.97
CA ILE A 27 6.93 -10.72 2.13
C ILE A 27 8.34 -10.88 2.74
N ALA A 28 8.94 -9.80 3.23
CA ALA A 28 10.26 -9.88 3.87
C ALA A 28 10.25 -10.74 5.14
N ASP A 29 9.16 -10.72 5.91
CA ASP A 29 9.01 -11.48 7.15
C ASP A 29 8.79 -12.98 6.92
N ILE A 30 8.08 -13.36 5.84
CA ILE A 30 7.73 -14.77 5.58
C ILE A 30 8.68 -15.49 4.61
N THR A 31 9.48 -14.77 3.84
CA THR A 31 10.33 -15.34 2.77
C THR A 31 11.81 -15.42 3.17
N ASP A 32 12.41 -16.59 2.96
CA ASP A 32 13.83 -16.84 3.17
C ASP A 32 14.72 -16.04 2.21
N GLY A 33 15.95 -15.72 2.66
CA GLY A 33 16.85 -14.77 1.99
C GLY A 33 17.06 -15.00 0.50
N ASP A 34 17.23 -16.25 0.08
CA ASP A 34 17.52 -16.61 -1.31
C ASP A 34 16.31 -16.43 -2.25
N GLU A 35 15.08 -16.51 -1.72
CA GLU A 35 13.86 -16.38 -2.51
C GLU A 35 13.23 -14.99 -2.45
N ARG A 36 13.73 -14.09 -1.60
CA ARG A 36 13.19 -12.73 -1.43
C ARG A 36 13.15 -11.96 -2.74
N ALA A 37 14.25 -11.97 -3.50
CA ALA A 37 14.31 -11.25 -4.79
C ALA A 37 13.22 -11.72 -5.77
N ARG A 38 12.94 -13.04 -5.79
CA ARG A 38 11.88 -13.63 -6.61
C ARG A 38 10.49 -13.18 -6.17
N HIS A 39 10.22 -13.18 -4.87
CA HIS A 39 8.92 -12.76 -4.32
C HIS A 39 8.66 -11.27 -4.50
N PHE A 40 9.67 -10.42 -4.29
CA PHE A 40 9.60 -8.99 -4.61
C PHE A 40 9.42 -8.75 -6.12
N GLY A 41 10.01 -9.61 -6.96
CA GLY A 41 9.77 -9.63 -8.41
C GLY A 41 8.31 -9.92 -8.76
N PHE A 42 7.71 -10.94 -8.13
CA PHE A 42 6.28 -11.24 -8.29
C PHE A 42 5.38 -10.10 -7.82
N MET A 43 5.68 -9.49 -6.67
CA MET A 43 4.94 -8.33 -6.19
C MET A 43 4.96 -7.18 -7.20
N SER A 44 6.13 -6.88 -7.76
CA SER A 44 6.30 -5.86 -8.80
C SER A 44 5.55 -6.22 -10.09
N ALA A 45 5.59 -7.49 -10.50
CA ALA A 45 4.86 -7.99 -11.67
C ALA A 45 3.33 -7.84 -11.50
N CYS A 46 2.79 -8.16 -10.31
CA CYS A 46 1.38 -7.94 -9.99
C CYS A 46 1.00 -6.46 -10.02
N PHE A 47 1.85 -5.56 -9.51
CA PHE A 47 1.65 -4.12 -9.59
C PHE A 47 1.59 -3.63 -11.04
N GLY A 48 2.56 -4.04 -11.87
CA GLY A 48 2.59 -3.71 -13.29
C GLY A 48 1.37 -4.24 -14.04
N PHE A 49 0.99 -5.49 -13.77
CA PHE A 49 -0.22 -6.08 -14.34
C PHE A 49 -1.48 -5.31 -13.94
N GLY A 50 -1.62 -4.95 -12.65
CA GLY A 50 -2.74 -4.14 -12.17
C GLY A 50 -2.81 -2.76 -12.83
N MET A 51 -1.66 -2.12 -13.07
CA MET A 51 -1.59 -0.83 -13.76
C MET A 51 -2.04 -0.91 -15.23
N VAL A 52 -1.81 -2.03 -15.91
CA VAL A 52 -2.26 -2.26 -17.29
C VAL A 52 -3.73 -2.71 -17.33
N ALA A 53 -4.08 -3.71 -16.52
CA ALA A 53 -5.41 -4.29 -16.51
C ALA A 53 -6.47 -3.33 -15.96
N GLY A 54 -6.13 -2.49 -14.99
CA GLY A 54 -7.04 -1.56 -14.32
C GLY A 54 -7.75 -0.60 -15.29
N PRO A 55 -7.03 0.21 -16.09
CA PRO A 55 -7.63 1.12 -17.06
C PRO A 55 -8.44 0.39 -18.15
N VAL A 56 -7.98 -0.78 -18.59
CA VAL A 56 -8.69 -1.58 -19.61
C VAL A 56 -10.04 -2.05 -19.06
N LEU A 57 -10.05 -2.69 -17.89
CA LEU A 57 -11.28 -3.15 -17.24
C LEU A 57 -12.18 -1.98 -16.86
N GLY A 58 -11.61 -0.89 -16.34
CA GLY A 58 -12.35 0.32 -15.98
C GLY A 58 -12.98 1.01 -17.19
N GLY A 59 -12.29 1.07 -18.33
CA GLY A 59 -12.80 1.66 -19.56
C GLY A 59 -13.93 0.83 -20.17
N LEU A 60 -13.77 -0.49 -20.24
CA LEU A 60 -14.81 -1.40 -20.72
C LEU A 60 -16.08 -1.32 -19.87
N MET A 61 -15.93 -1.31 -18.54
CA MET A 61 -17.05 -1.18 -17.62
C MET A 61 -17.69 0.22 -17.63
N GLY A 62 -16.88 1.26 -17.83
CA GLY A 62 -17.34 2.64 -17.94
C GLY A 62 -18.27 2.87 -19.13
N GLY A 63 -18.15 2.06 -20.19
CA GLY A 63 -19.05 2.09 -21.34
C GLY A 63 -20.49 1.66 -21.03
N PHE A 64 -20.71 0.81 -20.02
CA PHE A 64 -22.05 0.38 -19.60
C PHE A 64 -22.69 1.39 -18.64
N SER A 65 -21.91 1.87 -17.67
CA SER A 65 -22.35 2.88 -16.72
C SER A 65 -21.14 3.58 -16.10
N PRO A 66 -21.20 4.91 -15.88
CA PRO A 66 -20.14 5.63 -15.17
C PRO A 66 -19.85 5.09 -13.76
N HIS A 67 -20.81 4.39 -13.14
CA HIS A 67 -20.66 3.83 -11.80
C HIS A 67 -20.14 2.39 -11.77
N ALA A 68 -20.24 1.65 -12.88
CA ALA A 68 -19.88 0.23 -12.94
C ALA A 68 -18.41 -0.06 -12.55
N PRO A 69 -17.40 0.74 -12.97
CA PRO A 69 -16.02 0.53 -12.55
C PRO A 69 -15.83 0.62 -11.03
N PHE A 70 -16.60 1.48 -10.35
CA PHE A 70 -16.51 1.64 -8.90
C PHE A 70 -17.06 0.43 -8.16
N PHE A 71 -18.17 -0.14 -8.62
CA PHE A 71 -18.72 -1.38 -8.05
C PHE A 71 -17.78 -2.57 -8.26
N ALA A 72 -17.16 -2.68 -9.43
CA ALA A 72 -16.17 -3.72 -9.69
C ALA A 72 -14.92 -3.57 -8.80
N ALA A 73 -14.41 -2.34 -8.65
CA ALA A 73 -13.29 -2.06 -7.76
C ALA A 73 -13.64 -2.36 -6.29
N ALA A 74 -14.86 -2.06 -5.85
CA ALA A 74 -15.35 -2.39 -4.51
C ALA A 74 -15.44 -3.90 -4.29
N ALA A 75 -15.96 -4.65 -5.26
CA ALA A 75 -16.02 -6.12 -5.21
C ALA A 75 -14.62 -6.75 -5.14
N LEU A 76 -13.68 -6.26 -5.97
CA LEU A 76 -12.28 -6.73 -5.96
C LEU A 76 -11.58 -6.42 -4.63
N ASN A 77 -11.77 -5.22 -4.07
CA ASN A 77 -11.23 -4.89 -2.74
C ASN A 77 -11.88 -5.71 -1.63
N GLY A 78 -13.19 -5.95 -1.70
CA GLY A 78 -13.90 -6.81 -0.76
C GLY A 78 -13.34 -8.24 -0.79
N LEU A 79 -13.10 -8.78 -1.98
CA LEU A 79 -12.47 -10.09 -2.12
C LEU A 79 -11.04 -10.11 -1.56
N ASN A 80 -10.24 -9.07 -1.86
CA ASN A 80 -8.90 -8.93 -1.30
C ASN A 80 -8.92 -8.91 0.25
N PHE A 81 -9.83 -8.14 0.84
CA PHE A 81 -10.03 -8.10 2.29
C PHE A 81 -10.40 -9.47 2.86
N LEU A 82 -11.35 -10.18 2.25
CA LEU A 82 -11.73 -11.52 2.69
C LEU A 82 -10.55 -12.50 2.61
N THR A 83 -9.78 -12.47 1.52
CA THR A 83 -8.57 -13.30 1.43
C THR A 83 -7.53 -12.94 2.48
N GLY A 84 -7.36 -11.65 2.80
CA GLY A 84 -6.50 -11.19 3.89
C GLY A 84 -6.98 -11.69 5.25
N CYS A 85 -8.28 -11.65 5.52
CA CYS A 85 -8.81 -12.07 6.82
C CYS A 85 -8.73 -13.59 7.03
N PHE A 86 -8.89 -14.40 5.99
CA PHE A 86 -9.00 -15.86 6.13
C PHE A 86 -7.74 -16.63 5.73
N LEU A 87 -6.98 -16.16 4.76
CA LEU A 87 -5.85 -16.92 4.18
C LEU A 87 -4.49 -16.40 4.63
N LEU A 88 -4.34 -15.14 5.04
CA LEU A 88 -3.02 -14.61 5.42
C LEU A 88 -2.61 -15.15 6.80
N PRO A 89 -1.53 -15.96 6.90
CA PRO A 89 -0.96 -16.31 8.20
C PRO A 89 -0.33 -15.09 8.85
N GLU A 90 -0.28 -15.08 10.18
CA GLU A 90 0.44 -14.06 10.95
C GLU A 90 1.92 -14.03 10.54
N SER A 91 2.42 -12.90 10.03
CA SER A 91 3.83 -12.79 9.61
C SER A 91 4.77 -12.66 10.80
N HIS A 92 4.31 -12.04 11.89
CA HIS A 92 5.16 -11.74 13.02
C HIS A 92 5.08 -12.83 14.09
N LYS A 93 6.02 -13.78 14.05
CA LYS A 93 6.14 -14.88 15.03
C LYS A 93 6.77 -14.47 16.38
N GLY A 94 7.14 -13.20 16.58
CA GLY A 94 7.78 -12.70 17.80
C GLY A 94 6.82 -12.14 18.85
N GLU A 95 7.32 -11.88 20.07
CA GLU A 95 6.54 -11.24 21.15
C GLU A 95 5.93 -9.91 20.69
N ARG A 96 4.64 -9.70 20.99
CA ARG A 96 3.94 -8.44 20.76
C ARG A 96 4.60 -7.34 21.58
N ARG A 97 5.49 -6.57 20.97
CA ARG A 97 6.07 -5.38 21.60
C ARG A 97 4.94 -4.38 21.89
N PRO A 98 4.90 -3.77 23.09
CA PRO A 98 3.89 -2.77 23.40
C PRO A 98 4.01 -1.62 22.40
N LEU A 99 2.85 -1.15 21.90
CA LEU A 99 2.78 -0.01 20.99
C LEU A 99 3.39 1.22 21.68
N ARG A 100 4.64 1.53 21.33
CA ARG A 100 5.31 2.75 21.79
C ARG A 100 4.65 3.96 21.13
N ARG A 101 4.28 4.96 21.93
CA ARG A 101 3.68 6.21 21.42
C ARG A 101 4.63 6.93 20.45
N GLU A 102 5.93 6.73 20.59
CA GLU A 102 6.93 7.24 19.65
C GLU A 102 6.82 6.62 18.25
N ALA A 103 6.36 5.38 18.11
CA ALA A 103 6.17 4.71 16.81
C ALA A 103 4.95 5.25 16.05
N LEU A 104 4.01 5.88 16.74
CA LEU A 104 2.85 6.57 16.15
C LEU A 104 3.20 7.97 15.64
N ASN A 105 4.41 8.47 15.90
CA ASN A 105 4.84 9.78 15.43
C ASN A 105 5.53 9.65 14.05
N PRO A 106 4.83 9.92 12.93
CA PRO A 106 5.43 9.82 11.59
C PRO A 106 6.60 10.79 11.40
N LEU A 107 6.65 11.89 12.18
CA LEU A 107 7.75 12.87 12.14
C LEU A 107 9.01 12.38 12.87
N ALA A 108 8.89 11.36 13.73
CA ALA A 108 10.06 10.76 14.40
C ALA A 108 10.99 10.09 13.39
N SER A 109 10.46 9.46 12.35
CA SER A 109 11.23 8.89 11.23
C SER A 109 12.07 9.94 10.50
N PHE A 110 11.60 11.19 10.45
CA PHE A 110 12.33 12.30 9.83
C PHE A 110 13.54 12.76 10.65
N ARG A 111 13.50 12.61 11.99
CA ARG A 111 14.64 12.92 12.87
C ARG A 111 15.80 11.95 12.64
N TRP A 112 15.50 10.69 12.34
CA TRP A 112 16.48 9.69 11.96
C TRP A 112 17.04 9.95 10.56
N ALA A 113 16.18 10.30 9.59
CA ALA A 113 16.60 10.65 8.22
C ALA A 113 17.53 11.88 8.15
N ARG A 114 17.37 12.86 9.05
CA ARG A 114 18.28 14.03 9.15
C ARG A 114 19.72 13.68 9.52
N GLY A 115 19.97 12.50 10.11
CA GLY A 115 21.33 12.03 10.43
C GLY A 115 22.11 11.51 9.23
N MET A 116 21.44 11.21 8.12
CA MET A 116 22.04 10.68 6.89
C MET A 116 21.76 11.65 5.74
N THR A 117 22.73 12.52 5.42
CA THR A 117 22.63 13.53 4.35
C THR A 117 22.14 12.94 3.03
N VAL A 118 22.52 11.69 2.71
CA VAL A 118 22.06 10.96 1.52
C VAL A 118 20.57 10.62 1.57
N VAL A 119 20.04 10.18 2.72
CA VAL A 119 18.62 9.85 2.88
C VAL A 119 17.77 11.13 2.85
N ALA A 120 18.23 12.20 3.49
CA ALA A 120 17.57 13.51 3.41
C ALA A 120 17.53 14.05 1.97
N ALA A 121 18.61 13.89 1.19
CA ALA A 121 18.65 14.26 -0.22
C ALA A 121 17.68 13.41 -1.07
N LEU A 122 17.65 12.09 -0.86
CA LEU A 122 16.71 11.19 -1.56
C LEU A 122 15.25 11.52 -1.22
N MET A 123 14.94 11.82 0.03
CA MET A 123 13.60 12.26 0.45
C MET A 123 13.20 13.58 -0.20
N ALA A 124 14.13 14.55 -0.31
CA ALA A 124 13.87 15.82 -0.98
C ALA A 124 13.59 15.63 -2.48
N VAL A 125 14.34 14.76 -3.16
CA VAL A 125 14.10 14.42 -4.57
C VAL A 125 12.74 13.76 -4.76
N PHE A 126 12.37 12.79 -3.92
CA PHE A 126 11.06 12.12 -3.97
C PHE A 126 9.88 13.04 -3.63
N PHE A 127 10.10 14.10 -2.85
CA PHE A 127 9.08 15.09 -2.53
C PHE A 127 8.84 16.08 -3.68
N ILE A 128 9.85 16.29 -4.54
CA ILE A 128 9.80 17.21 -5.67
C ILE A 128 9.23 16.53 -6.94
N MET A 129 9.49 15.23 -7.14
CA MET A 129 8.86 14.43 -8.21
C MET A 129 7.39 14.13 -7.93
#